data_AF-A0A432IFC6-F1
#
_entry.id   AF-A0A432IFC6-F1
#
_cell.length_a   1.000
_cell.length_b   1.000
_cell.length_c   1.000
_cell.angle_alpha   90.00
_cell.angle_beta   90.00
_cell.angle_gamma   90.00
#
_symmetry.space_group_name_H-M   'P 1'
#
loop_
_entity.id
_entity.type
_entity.pdbx_description
1 polymer ?
#
loop_
_entity_poly.entity_id
_entity_poly.type
_entity_poly.pdbx_seq_one_letter_code
_entity_poly.pdbx_strand_id
1 'polypeptide(L)'
;MAADYDATVDHRVSSEWIEQTPHDVIFLDLETTGLRADRSLASMIGILHRDQDSLRLQQWYSGDVQTERRQLERLLRLLGRFDRVVTYNGNGFDLPFLRTRWGWHRLSGIAGAIESEDLLVEVRKRYRKQWPDCRLTTAEERLLATPRQGDDVPGSEAPLRFQDLREGAPVSVIEPVFEHNRRDLISLVALRIALQGVTIGR
;
A
#
# COMPACT_ATOMS: atom_id res chain seq x y z
N MET A 1 -12.76 13.23 14.28
CA MET A 1 -11.71 12.25 14.64
C MET A 1 -10.91 11.97 13.38
N ALA A 2 -9.59 12.17 13.41
CA ALA A 2 -8.76 11.82 12.27
C ALA A 2 -8.68 10.29 12.23
N ALA A 3 -9.19 9.65 11.18
CA ALA A 3 -9.08 8.21 10.97
C ALA A 3 -7.67 7.82 10.50
N ASP A 4 -6.64 8.55 10.94
CA ASP A 4 -5.26 8.18 10.70
C ASP A 4 -4.89 7.08 11.68
N TYR A 5 -4.26 6.04 11.16
CA TYR A 5 -3.69 4.95 11.94
C TYR A 5 -2.16 5.00 11.82
N ASP A 6 -1.47 4.93 12.94
CA ASP A 6 0.00 4.87 13.02
C ASP A 6 0.35 3.89 14.14
N ALA A 7 0.86 2.72 13.77
CA ALA A 7 1.14 1.65 14.70
C ALA A 7 2.34 0.82 14.24
N THR A 8 2.99 0.19 15.21
CA THR A 8 3.91 -0.91 14.91
C THR A 8 3.10 -2.14 14.53
N VAL A 9 3.47 -2.82 13.43
CA VAL A 9 2.89 -4.13 13.11
C VAL A 9 3.48 -5.14 14.08
N ASP A 10 2.71 -5.49 15.11
CA ASP A 10 3.09 -6.53 16.06
C ASP A 10 2.38 -7.87 15.73
N HIS A 11 3.05 -8.97 16.09
CA HIS A 11 2.58 -10.37 16.07
C HIS A 11 2.19 -11.01 14.72
N ARG A 12 2.17 -10.28 13.60
CA ARG A 12 1.85 -10.82 12.26
C ARG A 12 3.03 -10.89 11.28
N VAL A 13 4.22 -10.49 11.72
CA VAL A 13 5.44 -10.48 10.92
C VAL A 13 6.57 -11.11 11.74
N SER A 14 7.32 -12.05 11.15
CA SER A 14 8.45 -12.70 11.84
C SER A 14 9.64 -11.75 11.97
N SER A 15 10.48 -11.96 12.99
CA SER A 15 11.75 -11.22 13.15
C SER A 15 12.64 -11.35 11.90
N GLU A 16 12.60 -12.52 11.25
CA GLU A 16 13.29 -12.76 10.00
C GLU A 16 12.84 -11.81 8.87
N TRP A 17 11.53 -11.56 8.72
CA TRP A 17 11.04 -10.61 7.71
C TRP A 17 11.44 -9.18 8.04
N ILE A 18 11.46 -8.80 9.32
CA ILE A 18 11.93 -7.49 9.77
C ILE A 18 13.41 -7.32 9.40
N GLU A 19 14.25 -8.29 9.74
CA GLU A 19 15.69 -8.26 9.49
C GLU A 19 16.02 -8.17 7.99
N GLN A 20 15.27 -8.89 7.15
CA GLN A 20 15.43 -8.87 5.70
C GLN A 20 14.84 -7.64 5.02
N THR A 21 14.02 -6.86 5.72
CA THR A 21 13.49 -5.60 5.19
C THR A 21 14.56 -4.50 5.31
N PRO A 22 15.01 -3.88 4.21
CA PRO A 22 16.00 -2.80 4.27
C PRO A 22 15.43 -1.52 4.90
N HIS A 23 16.29 -0.71 5.52
CA HIS A 23 15.89 0.57 6.13
C HIS A 23 15.60 1.69 5.12
N ASP A 24 16.12 1.57 3.90
CA ASP A 24 16.01 2.51 2.77
C ASP A 24 14.85 2.17 1.82
N VAL A 25 14.00 1.20 2.19
CA VAL A 25 12.83 0.77 1.43
C VAL A 25 11.53 1.17 2.15
N ILE A 26 10.58 1.70 1.38
CA ILE A 26 9.20 1.96 1.80
C ILE A 26 8.22 1.16 0.93
N PHE A 27 7.21 0.57 1.54
CA PHE A 27 6.12 -0.12 0.86
C PHE A 27 4.89 0.79 0.84
N LEU A 28 4.19 0.84 -0.29
CA LEU A 28 3.08 1.76 -0.51
C LEU A 28 1.93 1.08 -1.24
N ASP A 29 0.71 1.38 -0.78
CA ASP A 29 -0.56 0.97 -1.40
C ASP A 29 -1.61 2.07 -1.17
N LEU A 30 -2.46 2.32 -2.17
CA LEU A 30 -3.49 3.35 -2.09
C LEU A 30 -4.89 2.78 -2.17
N GLU A 31 -5.79 3.39 -1.40
CA GLU A 31 -7.22 3.31 -1.68
C GLU A 31 -7.70 4.65 -2.23
N THR A 32 -8.48 4.61 -3.30
CA THR A 32 -8.95 5.81 -4.00
C THR A 32 -10.46 5.85 -4.04
N THR A 33 -11.06 7.04 -4.13
CA THR A 33 -12.51 7.16 -4.31
C THR A 33 -12.98 6.82 -5.72
N GLY A 34 -12.07 6.39 -6.59
CA GLY A 34 -12.30 6.10 -8.00
C GLY A 34 -10.99 6.01 -8.78
N LEU A 35 -11.04 5.35 -9.93
CA LEU A 35 -9.84 5.01 -10.72
C LEU A 35 -9.18 6.20 -11.46
N ARG A 36 -9.85 7.36 -11.44
CA ARG A 36 -9.48 8.53 -12.24
C ARG A 36 -8.98 9.65 -11.34
N ALA A 37 -7.66 9.84 -11.30
CA ALA A 37 -7.00 10.82 -10.44
C ALA A 37 -7.42 12.27 -10.68
N ASP A 38 -7.93 12.60 -11.88
CA ASP A 38 -8.46 13.92 -12.22
C ASP A 38 -9.79 14.23 -11.52
N ARG A 39 -10.49 13.22 -11.02
CA ARG A 39 -11.85 13.32 -10.43
C ARG A 39 -11.99 12.64 -9.07
N SER A 40 -10.95 11.98 -8.60
CA SER A 40 -10.98 11.11 -7.41
C SER A 40 -9.90 11.54 -6.43
N LEU A 41 -10.12 11.24 -5.15
CA LEU A 41 -9.16 11.48 -4.08
C LEU A 41 -8.34 10.21 -3.82
N ALA A 42 -7.10 10.38 -3.37
CA ALA A 42 -6.38 9.36 -2.63
C ALA A 42 -6.99 9.28 -1.21
N SER A 43 -8.09 8.55 -1.07
CA SER A 43 -8.85 8.43 0.18
C SER A 43 -8.06 7.77 1.30
N MET A 44 -7.12 6.90 0.97
CA MET A 44 -6.18 6.36 1.93
C MET A 44 -4.80 6.17 1.32
N ILE A 45 -3.77 6.51 2.09
CA ILE A 45 -2.38 6.21 1.77
C ILE A 45 -1.87 5.23 2.82
N GLY A 46 -1.69 3.98 2.42
CA GLY A 46 -1.08 2.94 3.24
C GLY A 46 0.43 2.89 3.04
N ILE A 47 1.16 2.79 4.15
CA ILE A 47 2.62 2.83 4.19
C ILE A 47 3.11 1.80 5.18
N LEU A 48 4.14 1.05 4.79
CA LEU A 48 4.85 0.16 5.68
C LEU A 48 6.35 0.34 5.44
N HIS A 49 7.14 0.49 6.50
CA HIS A 49 8.60 0.55 6.38
C HIS A 49 9.25 0.02 7.66
N ARG A 50 10.52 -0.37 7.58
CA ARG A 50 11.27 -0.76 8.78
C ARG A 50 11.59 0.45 9.63
N ASP A 51 11.41 0.30 10.95
CA ASP A 51 11.84 1.24 11.97
C ASP A 51 12.54 0.44 13.07
N GLN A 52 13.88 0.51 13.08
CA GLN A 52 14.75 -0.30 13.93
C GLN A 52 14.44 -1.80 13.80
N ASP A 53 13.96 -2.43 14.89
CA ASP A 53 13.65 -3.86 14.99
C ASP A 53 12.15 -4.14 14.80
N SER A 54 11.45 -3.26 14.09
CA SER A 54 10.02 -3.39 13.84
C SER A 54 9.62 -2.91 12.45
N LEU A 55 8.42 -3.29 12.00
CA LEU A 55 7.78 -2.65 10.86
C LEU A 55 6.75 -1.63 11.36
N ARG A 56 6.89 -0.40 10.89
CA ARG A 56 5.96 0.69 11.17
C ARG A 56 4.93 0.79 10.06
N LEU A 57 3.67 0.60 10.42
CA LEU A 57 2.51 0.77 9.56
C LEU A 57 1.88 2.14 9.80
N GLN A 58 1.62 2.85 8.71
CA GLN A 58 0.87 4.10 8.74
C GLN A 58 -0.21 4.06 7.67
N GLN A 59 -1.45 4.36 8.03
CA GLN A 59 -2.58 4.43 7.11
C GLN A 59 -3.26 5.77 7.30
N TRP A 60 -3.14 6.64 6.30
CA TRP A 60 -3.59 8.02 6.40
C TRP A 60 -4.86 8.22 5.61
N TYR A 61 -5.92 8.67 6.28
CA TYR A 61 -7.21 8.91 5.65
C TYR A 61 -7.31 10.34 5.11
N SER A 62 -7.93 10.46 3.94
CA SER A 62 -8.29 11.73 3.31
C SER A 62 -9.78 11.74 3.00
N GLY A 63 -10.57 12.38 3.86
CA GLY A 63 -12.01 12.51 3.67
C GLY A 63 -12.42 13.63 2.71
N ASP A 64 -11.53 14.56 2.43
CA ASP A 64 -11.77 15.72 1.59
C ASP A 64 -10.48 16.20 0.91
N VAL A 65 -10.61 17.25 0.09
CA VAL A 65 -9.49 17.84 -0.65
C VAL A 65 -8.41 18.42 0.28
N GLN A 66 -8.80 18.95 1.44
CA GLN A 66 -7.87 19.61 2.36
C GLN A 66 -7.02 18.60 3.15
N THR A 67 -7.66 17.53 3.63
CA THR A 67 -7.02 16.37 4.25
C THR A 67 -6.10 15.69 3.23
N GLU A 68 -6.56 15.45 2.00
CA GLU A 68 -5.73 14.87 0.94
C GLU A 68 -4.45 15.69 0.70
N ARG A 69 -4.56 17.02 0.57
CA ARG A 69 -3.38 17.88 0.42
C ARG A 69 -2.35 17.66 1.53
N ARG A 70 -2.80 17.61 2.79
CA ARG A 70 -1.92 17.41 3.95
C ARG A 70 -1.24 16.05 3.91
N GLN A 71 -1.98 14.99 3.58
CA GLN A 71 -1.40 13.64 3.52
C GLN A 71 -0.44 13.47 2.34
N LEU A 72 -0.75 14.07 1.19
CA LEU A 72 0.16 14.08 0.03
C LEU A 72 1.46 14.84 0.30
N GLU A 73 1.39 15.96 1.04
CA GLU A 73 2.57 16.72 1.45
C GLU A 73 3.40 15.94 2.49
N ARG A 74 2.73 15.27 3.44
CA ARG A 74 3.36 14.35 4.40
C ARG A 74 4.06 13.19 3.69
N LEU A 75 3.40 12.58 2.70
CA LEU A 75 3.96 11.49 1.89
C LEU A 75 5.21 11.96 1.15
N LEU A 76 5.15 13.12 0.50
CA LEU A 76 6.27 13.63 -0.28
C LEU A 76 7.52 13.88 0.59
N ARG A 77 7.36 14.35 1.84
CA ARG A 77 8.47 14.43 2.79
C ARG A 77 8.98 13.07 3.24
N LEU A 78 8.06 12.12 3.49
CA LEU A 78 8.42 10.78 3.95
C LEU A 78 9.21 10.01 2.88
N LEU A 79 8.77 10.06 1.62
CA LEU A 79 9.45 9.42 0.50
C LEU A 79 10.90 9.90 0.34
N GLY A 80 11.20 11.16 0.66
CA GLY A 80 12.57 11.70 0.61
C GLY A 80 13.56 11.08 1.61
N ARG A 81 13.11 10.15 2.47
CA ARG A 81 13.96 9.40 3.42
C ARG A 81 14.34 8.01 2.91
N PHE A 82 13.82 7.60 1.76
CA PHE A 82 13.98 6.26 1.21
C PHE A 82 14.52 6.34 -0.21
N ASP A 83 15.32 5.33 -0.57
CA ASP A 83 15.89 5.22 -1.92
C ASP A 83 14.94 4.45 -2.85
N ARG A 84 14.04 3.64 -2.28
CA ARG A 84 13.15 2.78 -3.06
C ARG A 84 11.73 2.69 -2.50
N VAL A 85 10.74 2.80 -3.39
CA VAL A 85 9.33 2.51 -3.10
C VAL A 85 8.91 1.20 -3.74
N VAL A 86 8.36 0.30 -2.93
CA VAL A 86 7.87 -1.01 -3.36
C VAL A 86 6.35 -0.98 -3.41
N THR A 87 5.79 -1.47 -4.52
CA THR A 87 4.34 -1.51 -4.76
C THR A 87 3.97 -2.81 -5.48
N TYR A 88 2.67 -3.10 -5.58
CA TYR A 88 2.15 -4.13 -6.50
C TYR A 88 1.25 -3.46 -7.54
N ASN A 89 1.71 -3.42 -8.80
CA ASN A 89 1.09 -2.64 -9.89
C ASN A 89 1.12 -1.11 -9.70
N GLY A 90 1.94 -0.58 -8.77
CA GLY A 90 1.97 0.85 -8.49
C GLY A 90 2.63 1.70 -9.59
N ASN A 91 3.43 1.10 -10.46
CA ASN A 91 3.88 1.80 -11.68
C ASN A 91 2.72 2.08 -12.64
N GLY A 92 1.74 1.17 -12.67
CA GLY A 92 0.55 1.28 -13.52
C GLY A 92 -0.57 2.13 -12.89
N PHE A 93 -0.61 2.25 -11.57
CA PHE A 93 -1.72 2.88 -10.86
C PHE A 93 -1.27 3.92 -9.81
N ASP A 94 -0.72 3.49 -8.68
CA ASP A 94 -0.50 4.33 -7.50
C ASP A 94 0.40 5.55 -7.77
N LEU A 95 1.57 5.33 -8.36
CA LEU A 95 2.54 6.40 -8.62
C LEU A 95 2.03 7.40 -9.68
N PRO A 96 1.46 6.98 -10.82
CA PRO A 96 0.73 7.90 -11.71
C PRO A 96 -0.39 8.69 -11.03
N PHE A 97 -1.16 8.05 -10.14
CA PHE A 97 -2.25 8.67 -9.40
C PHE A 97 -1.70 9.78 -8.49
N LEU A 98 -0.69 9.47 -7.67
CA LEU A 98 -0.02 10.43 -6.78
C LEU A 98 0.58 11.61 -7.56
N ARG A 99 1.27 11.35 -8.68
CA ARG A 99 1.82 12.43 -9.53
C ARG A 99 0.75 13.40 -10.00
N THR A 100 -0.40 12.87 -10.42
CA THR A 100 -1.54 13.69 -10.84
C THR A 100 -2.08 14.52 -9.68
N ARG A 101 -2.28 13.91 -8.50
CA ARG A 101 -2.80 14.62 -7.32
C ARG A 101 -1.82 15.65 -6.77
N TRP A 102 -0.52 15.36 -6.73
CA TRP A 102 0.51 16.34 -6.37
C TRP A 102 0.49 17.56 -7.31
N GLY A 103 0.38 17.33 -8.62
CA GLY A 103 0.23 18.40 -9.61
C GLY A 103 -1.01 19.25 -9.35
N TRP A 104 -2.15 18.61 -9.09
CA TRP A 104 -3.42 19.30 -8.77
C TRP A 104 -3.31 20.18 -7.53
N HIS A 105 -2.62 19.71 -6.50
CA HIS A 105 -2.36 20.46 -5.26
C HIS A 105 -1.18 21.44 -5.33
N ARG A 106 -0.48 21.52 -6.48
CA ARG A 106 0.75 22.31 -6.67
C ARG A 106 1.84 21.95 -5.66
N LEU A 107 1.91 20.68 -5.29
CA LEU A 107 2.96 20.14 -4.43
C LEU A 107 4.15 19.79 -5.32
N SER A 108 5.29 20.44 -5.08
CA SER A 108 6.55 20.17 -5.76
C SER A 108 7.58 19.74 -4.73
N GLY A 109 8.30 18.65 -5.03
CA GLY A 109 9.33 18.12 -4.15
C GLY A 109 9.82 16.74 -4.60
N ILE A 110 10.84 16.22 -3.90
CA ILE A 110 11.71 15.11 -4.32
C ILE A 110 10.96 13.77 -4.32
N ALA A 111 10.06 13.56 -5.27
CA ALA A 111 9.67 12.23 -5.72
C ALA A 111 10.56 11.75 -6.89
N GLY A 112 11.39 12.64 -7.44
CA GLY A 112 12.21 12.36 -8.63
C GLY A 112 13.46 11.51 -8.38
N ALA A 113 13.82 11.23 -7.13
CA ALA A 113 15.01 10.45 -6.77
C ALA A 113 14.70 9.02 -6.29
N ILE A 114 13.44 8.73 -5.89
CA ILE A 114 13.09 7.41 -5.37
C ILE A 114 12.90 6.42 -6.52
N GLU A 115 13.58 5.28 -6.44
CA GLU A 115 13.42 4.20 -7.40
C GLU A 115 12.13 3.44 -7.15
N SER A 116 11.38 3.12 -8.21
CA SER A 116 10.21 2.27 -8.09
C SER A 116 10.56 0.80 -8.31
N GLU A 117 10.18 -0.05 -7.36
CA GLU A 117 10.19 -1.51 -7.46
C GLU A 117 8.74 -2.02 -7.48
N ASP A 118 8.26 -2.44 -8.65
CA ASP A 118 6.90 -2.97 -8.81
C ASP A 118 6.93 -4.50 -8.89
N LEU A 119 6.41 -5.14 -7.84
CA LEU A 119 6.45 -6.60 -7.69
C LEU A 119 5.63 -7.31 -8.77
N LEU A 120 4.61 -6.68 -9.34
CA LEU A 120 3.82 -7.26 -10.43
C LEU A 120 4.70 -7.50 -11.68
N VAL A 121 5.69 -6.64 -11.92
CA VAL A 121 6.63 -6.80 -13.05
C VAL A 121 7.41 -8.10 -12.91
N GLU A 122 7.97 -8.34 -11.73
CA GLU A 122 8.75 -9.55 -11.44
C GLU A 122 7.88 -10.82 -11.39
N VAL A 123 6.68 -10.73 -10.81
CA VAL A 123 5.71 -11.83 -10.82
C VAL A 123 5.33 -12.21 -12.24
N ARG A 124 4.98 -11.24 -13.10
CA ARG A 124 4.63 -11.51 -14.50
C ARG A 124 5.80 -12.11 -15.27
N LYS A 125 7.01 -11.60 -15.05
CA LYS A 125 8.23 -12.10 -15.70
C LYS A 125 8.45 -13.59 -15.42
N ARG A 126 8.24 -14.02 -14.18
CA ARG A 126 8.47 -15.41 -13.75
C ARG A 126 7.29 -16.34 -14.02
N TYR A 127 6.05 -15.86 -13.87
CA TYR A 127 4.90 -16.76 -13.69
C TYR A 127 3.72 -16.57 -14.65
N ARG A 128 3.70 -15.53 -15.51
CA ARG A 128 2.54 -15.23 -16.39
C ARG A 128 2.10 -16.38 -17.32
N LYS A 129 2.97 -17.36 -17.58
CA LYS A 129 2.68 -18.53 -18.41
C LYS A 129 2.18 -19.74 -17.61
N GLN A 130 2.32 -19.72 -16.29
CA GLN A 130 2.09 -20.85 -15.40
C GLN A 130 0.88 -20.64 -14.48
N TRP A 131 0.58 -19.39 -14.15
CA TRP A 131 -0.52 -19.02 -13.25
C TRP A 131 -1.76 -18.58 -14.02
N PRO A 132 -2.96 -18.73 -13.42
CA PRO A 132 -4.21 -18.27 -14.06
C PRO A 132 -4.23 -16.76 -14.29
N ASP A 133 -3.66 -16.00 -13.35
CA ASP A 133 -3.37 -14.58 -13.49
C ASP A 133 -2.21 -14.19 -12.56
N CYS A 134 -1.86 -12.89 -12.52
CA CYS A 134 -0.82 -12.36 -11.65
C CYS A 134 -1.39 -11.29 -10.71
N ARG A 135 -2.62 -11.44 -10.21
CA ARG A 135 -3.15 -10.58 -9.15
C ARG A 135 -2.41 -10.84 -7.85
N LEU A 136 -2.43 -9.86 -6.94
CA LEU A 136 -1.79 -9.97 -5.63
C LEU A 136 -2.29 -11.21 -4.88
N THR A 137 -3.60 -11.46 -4.92
CA THR A 137 -4.24 -12.64 -4.33
C THR A 137 -3.67 -13.97 -4.83
N THR A 138 -3.42 -14.08 -6.14
CA THR A 138 -2.79 -15.28 -6.72
C THR A 138 -1.32 -15.38 -6.33
N ALA A 139 -0.59 -14.26 -6.25
CA ALA A 139 0.79 -14.26 -5.79
C ALA A 139 0.91 -14.70 -4.32
N GLU A 140 0.02 -14.25 -3.44
CA GLU A 140 -0.06 -14.66 -2.03
C GLU A 140 -0.32 -16.17 -1.91
N GLU A 141 -1.30 -16.69 -2.63
CA GLU A 141 -1.61 -18.13 -2.63
C GLU A 141 -0.40 -18.95 -3.11
N ARG A 142 0.22 -18.54 -4.22
CA ARG A 142 1.24 -19.34 -4.92
C ARG A 142 2.63 -19.24 -4.30
N LEU A 143 3.00 -18.10 -3.74
CA LEU A 143 4.35 -17.86 -3.18
C LEU A 143 4.38 -17.89 -1.65
N LEU A 144 3.30 -17.48 -0.99
CA LEU A 144 3.25 -17.38 0.47
C LEU A 144 2.40 -18.48 1.11
N ALA A 145 1.76 -19.35 0.30
CA ALA A 145 0.83 -20.38 0.77
C ALA A 145 -0.26 -19.84 1.70
N THR A 146 -0.64 -18.56 1.52
CA THR A 146 -1.59 -17.84 2.38
C THR A 146 -2.78 -17.40 1.53
N PRO A 147 -3.73 -18.29 1.18
CA PRO A 147 -4.92 -17.90 0.44
C PRO A 147 -5.77 -16.94 1.28
N ARG A 148 -6.29 -15.87 0.65
CA ARG A 148 -7.27 -14.99 1.31
C ARG A 148 -8.56 -15.76 1.58
N GLN A 149 -9.13 -15.56 2.76
CA GLN A 149 -10.44 -16.11 3.10
C GLN A 149 -11.54 -15.26 2.44
N GLY A 150 -12.69 -15.86 2.09
CA GLY A 150 -13.74 -15.24 1.26
C GLY A 150 -14.51 -14.08 1.91
N ASP A 151 -14.14 -13.73 3.13
CA ASP A 151 -14.68 -12.70 4.02
C ASP A 151 -13.92 -11.36 3.94
N ASP A 152 -12.90 -11.28 3.08
CA ASP A 152 -12.22 -10.02 2.80
C ASP A 152 -13.06 -9.07 1.97
N VAL A 153 -13.15 -7.82 2.43
CA VAL A 153 -13.77 -6.74 1.67
C VAL A 153 -12.97 -6.56 0.38
N PRO A 154 -13.61 -6.64 -0.80
CA PRO A 154 -12.96 -6.31 -2.06
C PRO A 154 -12.53 -4.84 -2.04
N GLY A 155 -11.31 -4.52 -2.49
CA GLY A 155 -10.86 -3.12 -2.62
C GLY A 155 -11.81 -2.26 -3.47
N SER A 156 -12.61 -2.86 -4.36
CA SER A 156 -13.66 -2.17 -5.11
C SER A 156 -14.79 -1.58 -4.25
N GLU A 157 -14.94 -2.01 -2.99
CA GLU A 157 -15.91 -1.43 -2.05
C GLU A 157 -15.36 -0.22 -1.28
N ALA A 158 -14.04 -0.02 -1.27
CA ALA A 158 -13.42 1.09 -0.53
C ALA A 158 -14.02 2.46 -0.87
N PRO A 159 -14.26 2.82 -2.16
CA PRO A 159 -14.90 4.10 -2.51
C PRO A 159 -16.26 4.32 -1.83
N LEU A 160 -17.11 3.29 -1.78
CA LEU A 160 -18.45 3.36 -1.21
C LEU A 160 -18.37 3.52 0.32
N ARG A 161 -17.51 2.74 0.99
CA ARG A 161 -17.33 2.82 2.45
C ARG A 161 -16.81 4.20 2.88
N PHE A 162 -15.88 4.78 2.11
CA PHE A 162 -15.45 6.16 2.36
C PHE A 162 -16.53 7.19 2.08
N GLN A 163 -17.44 6.93 1.12
CA GLN A 163 -18.61 7.76 0.92
C GLN A 163 -19.56 7.70 2.11
N ASP A 164 -19.93 6.51 2.57
CA ASP A 164 -20.80 6.31 3.73
C ASP A 164 -20.26 7.06 4.95
N LEU A 165 -18.95 6.96 5.22
CA LEU A 165 -18.31 7.70 6.32
C LEU A 165 -18.47 9.21 6.19
N ARG A 166 -18.31 9.78 4.98
CA ARG A 166 -18.51 11.21 4.73
C ARG A 166 -19.96 11.65 4.90
N GLU A 167 -20.90 10.74 4.65
CA GLU A 167 -22.34 10.95 4.81
C GLU A 167 -22.82 10.75 6.25
N GLY A 168 -21.91 10.44 7.18
CA GLY A 168 -22.17 10.38 8.62
C GLY A 168 -22.29 8.96 9.19
N ALA A 169 -21.97 7.93 8.41
CA ALA A 169 -21.85 6.57 8.92
C ALA A 169 -20.75 6.49 10.00
N PRO A 170 -20.83 5.51 10.93
CA PRO A 170 -19.79 5.32 11.94
C PRO A 170 -18.44 4.95 11.30
N VAL A 171 -17.34 5.29 11.98
CA VAL A 171 -15.96 4.97 11.54
C VAL A 171 -15.76 3.48 11.27
N SER A 172 -16.52 2.61 11.93
CA SER A 172 -16.46 1.16 11.72
C SER A 172 -16.75 0.73 10.27
N VAL A 173 -17.40 1.56 9.45
CA VAL A 173 -17.66 1.25 8.03
C VAL A 173 -16.39 1.12 7.19
N ILE A 174 -15.32 1.82 7.59
CA ILE A 174 -14.01 1.81 6.90
C ILE A 174 -12.98 0.87 7.53
N GLU A 175 -13.24 0.31 8.72
CA GLU A 175 -12.32 -0.64 9.38
C GLU A 175 -11.89 -1.81 8.47
N PRO A 176 -12.79 -2.42 7.68
CA PRO A 176 -12.40 -3.49 6.75
C PRO A 176 -11.45 -3.02 5.63
N VAL A 177 -11.57 -1.76 5.20
CA VAL A 177 -10.68 -1.17 4.18
C VAL A 177 -9.27 -1.00 4.75
N PHE A 178 -9.16 -0.58 6.01
CA PHE A 178 -7.88 -0.49 6.70
C PHE A 178 -7.25 -1.88 6.87
N GLU A 179 -8.05 -2.88 7.24
CA GLU A 179 -7.55 -4.25 7.38
C GLU A 179 -7.10 -4.84 6.03
N HIS A 180 -7.82 -4.55 4.93
CA HIS A 180 -7.43 -4.92 3.57
C HIS A 180 -6.07 -4.35 3.20
N ASN A 181 -5.94 -3.01 3.21
CA ASN A 181 -4.68 -2.33 2.88
C ASN A 181 -3.52 -2.75 3.78
N ARG A 182 -3.77 -2.99 5.07
CA ARG A 182 -2.75 -3.52 5.98
C ARG A 182 -2.24 -4.88 5.54
N ARG A 183 -3.13 -5.78 5.14
CA ARG A 183 -2.75 -7.11 4.61
C ARG A 183 -1.98 -6.97 3.32
N ASP A 184 -2.44 -6.14 2.39
CA ASP A 184 -1.77 -5.88 1.12
C ASP A 184 -0.33 -5.41 1.33
N LEU A 185 -0.11 -4.44 2.23
CA LEU A 185 1.23 -3.96 2.59
C LEU A 185 2.13 -5.05 3.18
N ILE A 186 1.60 -5.91 4.06
CA ILE A 186 2.35 -7.04 4.62
C ILE A 186 2.69 -8.05 3.52
N SER A 187 1.76 -8.31 2.60
CA SER A 187 2.00 -9.17 1.45
C SER A 187 3.10 -8.60 0.55
N LEU A 188 3.23 -7.28 0.40
CA LEU A 188 4.34 -6.68 -0.35
C LEU A 188 5.71 -7.02 0.27
N VAL A 189 5.83 -6.93 1.60
CA VAL A 189 7.07 -7.30 2.31
C VAL A 189 7.42 -8.76 2.06
N ALA A 190 6.45 -9.65 2.32
CA ALA A 190 6.62 -11.09 2.17
C ALA A 190 6.95 -11.49 0.74
N LEU A 191 6.22 -10.95 -0.24
CA LEU A 191 6.46 -11.24 -1.65
C LEU A 191 7.81 -10.73 -2.12
N ARG A 192 8.23 -9.53 -1.71
CA ARG A 192 9.54 -9.00 -2.05
C ARG A 192 10.66 -9.93 -1.57
N ILE A 193 10.58 -10.39 -0.32
CA ILE A 193 11.53 -11.36 0.26
C ILE A 193 11.54 -12.66 -0.55
N ALA A 194 10.37 -13.26 -0.79
CA ALA A 194 10.25 -14.51 -1.54
C ALA A 194 10.79 -14.40 -2.99
N LEU A 195 10.54 -13.26 -3.65
CA LEU A 195 10.98 -12.98 -5.01
C LEU A 195 12.49 -12.70 -5.12
N GLN A 196 13.17 -12.39 -4.00
CA GLN A 196 14.62 -12.24 -3.92
C GLN A 196 15.35 -13.58 -3.72
N GLY A 197 14.60 -14.69 -3.59
CA GLY A 197 15.17 -16.03 -3.45
C GLY A 197 15.59 -16.38 -2.02
N VAL A 198 15.24 -15.55 -1.03
CA VAL A 198 15.34 -15.96 0.37
C VAL A 198 14.10 -16.80 0.67
N THR A 199 14.34 -18.06 1.03
CA THR A 199 13.26 -19.00 1.32
C THR A 199 12.64 -18.57 2.64
N ILE A 200 11.39 -18.09 2.62
CA ILE A 200 10.63 -17.88 3.85
C ILE A 200 10.46 -19.26 4.49
N GLY A 201 11.04 -19.45 5.68
CA GLY A 201 10.97 -20.71 6.42
C GLY A 201 9.52 -21.19 6.53
N ARG A 202 9.29 -22.43 6.09
CA ARG A 202 8.03 -23.16 6.26
C ARG A 202 7.87 -23.64 7.69
#